data_AF-A0A925C2R5-F1
#
_entry.id   AF-A0A925C2R5-F1
#
_cell.length_a   1.000
_cell.length_b   1.000
_cell.length_c   1.000
_cell.angle_alpha   90.00
_cell.angle_beta   90.00
_cell.angle_gamma   90.00
#
_symmetry.space_group_name_H-M   'P 1'
#
loop_
_entity.id
_entity.type
_entity.pdbx_description
1 polymer ?
#
loop_
_entity_poly.entity_id
_entity_poly.type
_entity_poly.pdbx_seq_one_letter_code
_entity_poly.pdbx_strand_id
1 'polypeptide(L)'
;MARRFPFWRSGACALLIASSMLLSGPARADDAIVGTWSGMLKQDDGEPFAALLTFVSPKGGISRYPSTPCGGILAGGPKGDGYQYSETITWGTEGEIEFYCIGGVVDITVDGDVMKFDWSGEHQGNATRTVGELKRQGARKR
;
A
#
# COMPACT_ATOMS: atom_id res chain seq x y z
N MET A 1 51.75 33.18 59.90
CA MET A 1 50.76 34.24 59.64
C MET A 1 49.49 33.58 59.13
N ALA A 2 48.45 33.56 59.97
CA ALA A 2 47.13 33.04 59.66
C ALA A 2 46.23 34.18 59.17
N ARG A 3 45.40 33.95 58.15
CA ARG A 3 44.12 34.67 57.95
C ARG A 3 43.08 33.74 57.31
N ARG A 4 42.16 33.27 58.17
CA ARG A 4 40.81 32.79 57.82
C ARG A 4 39.95 33.99 57.40
N PHE A 5 39.03 33.80 56.45
CA PHE A 5 37.78 34.56 56.30
C PHE A 5 36.78 33.77 55.40
N PRO A 6 35.46 34.03 55.47
CA PRO A 6 34.48 32.99 55.78
C PRO A 6 33.36 32.80 54.73
N PHE A 7 32.61 31.72 54.93
CA PHE A 7 31.16 31.54 54.69
C PHE A 7 30.43 32.57 53.79
N TRP A 8 29.86 32.11 52.67
CA TRP A 8 28.54 32.62 52.24
C TRP A 8 27.70 31.63 51.39
N ARG A 9 26.58 31.26 52.00
CA ARG A 9 25.22 30.99 51.49
C ARG A 9 24.95 29.99 50.36
N SER A 10 24.28 28.93 50.81
CA SER A 10 23.23 28.15 50.16
C SER A 10 22.30 28.96 49.26
N GLY A 11 22.09 28.47 48.04
CA GLY A 11 20.95 28.79 47.18
C GLY A 11 20.35 27.49 46.67
N ALA A 12 19.28 27.03 47.31
CA ALA A 12 18.51 25.87 46.88
C ALA A 12 17.67 26.25 45.65
N CYS A 13 18.05 25.74 44.48
CA CYS A 13 17.25 25.85 43.27
C CYS A 13 16.19 24.75 43.29
N ALA A 14 14.94 25.13 43.63
CA ALA A 14 13.79 24.24 43.52
C ALA A 14 13.50 23.95 42.04
N LEU A 15 13.85 22.75 41.59
CA LEU A 15 13.49 22.22 40.27
C LEU A 15 12.08 21.64 40.35
N LEU A 16 11.11 22.36 39.78
CA LEU A 16 9.76 21.87 39.51
C LEU A 16 9.83 20.79 38.41
N ILE A 17 9.63 19.53 38.80
CA ILE A 17 9.48 18.41 37.85
C ILE A 17 8.05 18.49 37.29
N ALA A 18 7.89 19.15 36.15
CA ALA A 18 6.67 19.11 35.38
C ALA A 18 6.59 17.76 34.64
N SER A 19 5.83 16.81 35.20
CA SER A 19 5.53 15.53 34.56
C SER A 19 4.68 15.76 33.30
N SER A 20 5.33 15.83 32.14
CA SER A 20 4.67 15.84 30.84
C SER A 20 4.08 14.46 30.57
N MET A 21 2.77 14.30 30.78
CA MET A 21 2.02 13.16 30.29
C MET A 21 1.99 13.21 28.76
N LEU A 22 2.90 12.48 28.11
CA LEU A 22 2.85 12.24 26.67
C LEU A 22 1.65 11.32 26.39
N LEU A 23 0.50 11.94 26.03
CA LEU A 23 -0.60 11.21 25.41
C LEU A 23 -0.12 10.65 24.06
N SER A 24 0.32 9.40 24.07
CA SER A 24 0.47 8.61 22.86
C SER A 24 -0.92 8.20 22.41
N GLY A 25 -1.54 8.98 21.53
CA GLY A 25 -2.76 8.55 20.84
C GLY A 25 -2.47 7.31 19.99
N PRO A 26 -3.44 6.40 19.80
CA PRO A 26 -3.23 5.27 18.92
C PRO A 26 -2.97 5.80 17.50
N ALA A 27 -1.78 5.51 16.97
CA ALA A 27 -1.55 5.66 15.54
C ALA A 27 -2.58 4.78 14.85
N ARG A 28 -3.53 5.39 14.13
CA ARG A 28 -4.47 4.66 13.31
C ARG A 28 -3.62 3.91 12.30
N ALA A 29 -3.46 2.60 12.47
CA ALA A 29 -2.70 1.81 11.54
C ALA A 29 -3.40 1.93 10.19
N ASP A 30 -2.78 2.63 9.24
CA ASP A 30 -3.23 2.63 7.86
C ASP A 30 -3.49 1.19 7.41
N ASP A 31 -4.61 0.98 6.72
CA ASP A 31 -4.99 -0.33 6.24
C ASP A 31 -3.84 -0.97 5.44
N ALA A 32 -3.61 -2.27 5.62
CA ALA A 32 -2.44 -2.94 5.07
C ALA A 32 -2.31 -2.77 3.55
N ILE A 33 -3.42 -2.65 2.82
CA ILE A 33 -3.39 -2.49 1.36
C ILE A 33 -3.03 -1.07 0.90
N VAL A 34 -3.22 -0.05 1.74
CA VAL A 34 -3.00 1.35 1.36
C VAL A 34 -1.52 1.59 1.04
N GLY A 35 -1.27 2.20 -0.11
CA GLY A 35 0.07 2.44 -0.65
C GLY A 35 0.19 2.06 -2.12
N THR A 36 1.42 2.14 -2.62
CA THR A 36 1.77 1.75 -3.98
C THR A 36 2.51 0.42 -3.97
N TRP A 37 2.23 -0.43 -4.95
CA TRP A 37 2.73 -1.79 -5.06
C TRP A 37 3.19 -2.02 -6.48
N SER A 38 4.37 -2.62 -6.67
CA SER A 38 4.84 -2.99 -8.00
C SER A 38 5.57 -4.30 -8.03
N GLY A 39 5.56 -4.94 -9.18
CA GLY A 39 6.13 -6.27 -9.38
C GLY A 39 5.80 -6.80 -10.76
N MET A 40 5.97 -8.11 -10.92
CA MET A 40 5.69 -8.81 -12.16
C MET A 40 4.46 -9.67 -11.98
N LEU A 41 3.56 -9.62 -12.95
CA LEU A 41 2.41 -10.51 -13.09
C LEU A 41 2.63 -11.43 -14.28
N LYS A 42 1.96 -12.58 -14.26
CA LYS A 42 1.99 -13.55 -15.36
C LYS A 42 0.59 -14.09 -15.60
N GLN A 43 0.15 -14.00 -16.84
CA GLN A 43 -1.04 -14.69 -17.34
C GLN A 43 -0.70 -16.16 -17.65
N ASP A 44 -1.64 -17.10 -17.54
CA ASP A 44 -1.38 -18.55 -17.65
C ASP A 44 -0.45 -18.94 -18.82
N ASP A 45 -0.70 -18.41 -20.02
CA ASP A 45 0.09 -18.67 -21.25
C ASP A 45 0.91 -17.45 -21.72
N GLY A 46 1.02 -16.40 -20.91
CA GLY A 46 1.65 -15.13 -21.27
C GLY A 46 3.08 -14.96 -20.74
N GLU A 47 3.82 -14.04 -21.36
CA GLU A 47 5.08 -13.54 -20.80
C GLU A 47 4.83 -12.69 -19.56
N PRO A 48 5.73 -12.71 -18.55
CA PRO A 48 5.61 -11.84 -17.40
C PRO A 48 5.63 -10.35 -17.78
N PHE A 49 4.77 -9.55 -17.16
CA PHE A 49 4.66 -8.12 -17.41
C PHE A 49 4.65 -7.31 -16.10
N ALA A 50 5.12 -6.06 -16.17
CA ALA A 50 5.17 -5.20 -15.00
C ALA A 50 3.80 -4.66 -14.63
N ALA A 51 3.51 -4.61 -13.33
CA ALA A 51 2.30 -4.01 -12.78
C ALA A 51 2.63 -2.98 -11.70
N LEU A 52 1.78 -1.96 -11.61
CA LEU A 52 1.81 -0.91 -10.60
C LEU A 52 0.38 -0.66 -10.10
N LEU A 53 0.12 -1.02 -8.85
CA LEU A 53 -1.16 -0.78 -8.18
C LEU A 53 -0.99 0.33 -7.14
N THR A 54 -1.96 1.24 -7.04
CA THR A 54 -1.97 2.27 -6.00
C THR A 54 -3.34 2.32 -5.32
N PHE A 55 -3.35 2.07 -4.02
CA PHE A 55 -4.55 2.14 -3.18
C PHE A 55 -4.46 3.35 -2.28
N VAL A 56 -5.42 4.27 -2.40
CA VAL A 56 -5.57 5.43 -1.50
C VAL A 56 -6.52 5.12 -0.33
N SER A 57 -7.25 4.00 -0.40
CA SER A 57 -8.11 3.48 0.65
C SER A 57 -8.28 1.97 0.45
N PRO A 58 -8.74 1.21 1.44
CA PRO A 58 -9.08 -0.19 1.24
C PRO A 58 -10.25 -0.41 0.28
N LYS A 59 -11.02 0.64 -0.06
CA LYS A 59 -12.20 0.53 -0.92
C LYS A 59 -11.91 0.68 -2.43
N GLY A 60 -10.68 1.02 -2.78
CA GLY A 60 -10.33 1.16 -4.19
C GLY A 60 -8.95 1.74 -4.45
N GLY A 61 -8.57 1.64 -5.72
CA GLY A 61 -7.26 2.01 -6.21
C GLY A 61 -7.23 2.15 -7.72
N ILE A 62 -6.02 2.27 -8.25
CA ILE A 62 -5.74 2.39 -9.68
C ILE A 62 -4.74 1.30 -10.04
N SER A 63 -4.97 0.63 -11.17
CA SER A 63 -4.04 -0.30 -11.79
C SER A 63 -3.38 0.34 -13.02
N ARG A 64 -2.10 0.07 -13.20
CA ARG A 64 -1.32 0.44 -14.39
C ARG A 64 -0.40 -0.70 -14.74
N TYR A 65 -0.27 -1.00 -16.02
CA TYR A 65 0.54 -2.10 -16.49
C TYR A 65 1.59 -1.58 -17.47
N PRO A 66 2.71 -0.95 -17.08
CA PRO A 66 3.56 -0.16 -17.98
C PRO A 66 4.12 -0.89 -19.20
N SER A 67 4.21 -2.23 -19.14
CA SER A 67 4.63 -3.08 -20.26
C SER A 67 3.55 -3.28 -21.31
N THR A 68 2.30 -2.94 -21.00
CA THR A 68 1.14 -3.00 -21.89
C THR A 68 0.41 -1.64 -21.87
N PRO A 69 -0.27 -1.23 -22.94
CA PRO A 69 -1.01 0.03 -22.94
C PRO A 69 -2.33 -0.07 -22.14
N CYS A 70 -2.29 -0.59 -20.91
CA CYS A 70 -3.47 -0.90 -20.11
C CYS A 70 -3.45 -0.28 -18.71
N GLY A 71 -4.62 0.14 -18.25
CA GLY A 71 -4.83 0.61 -16.90
C GLY A 71 -6.31 0.73 -16.56
N GLY A 72 -6.60 0.73 -15.26
CA GLY A 72 -7.97 0.69 -14.79
C GLY A 72 -8.17 1.24 -13.39
N ILE A 73 -9.43 1.23 -12.98
CA ILE A 73 -9.88 1.57 -11.64
C ILE A 73 -10.29 0.28 -10.93
N LEU A 74 -9.81 0.13 -9.69
CA LEU A 74 -10.19 -0.95 -8.80
C LEU A 74 -11.23 -0.44 -7.81
N ALA A 75 -12.41 -1.07 -7.80
CA ALA A 75 -13.50 -0.74 -6.88
C ALA A 75 -13.93 -1.99 -6.10
N GLY A 76 -13.96 -1.90 -4.77
CA GLY A 76 -14.23 -3.08 -3.95
C GLY A 76 -13.88 -2.86 -2.49
N GLY A 77 -13.31 -3.86 -1.84
CA GLY A 77 -12.98 -3.76 -0.42
C GLY A 77 -12.48 -5.04 0.23
N PRO A 78 -12.34 -5.01 1.57
CA PRO A 78 -12.03 -6.19 2.35
C PRO A 78 -13.07 -7.29 2.15
N LYS A 79 -12.60 -8.54 1.99
CA LYS A 79 -13.42 -9.75 1.83
C LYS A 79 -12.71 -10.91 2.51
N GLY A 80 -13.28 -11.43 3.59
CA GLY A 80 -12.63 -12.47 4.38
C GLY A 80 -11.34 -11.95 5.04
N ASP A 81 -10.24 -12.65 4.80
CA ASP A 81 -8.88 -12.30 5.26
C ASP A 81 -8.08 -11.47 4.24
N GLY A 82 -8.65 -11.21 3.06
CA GLY A 82 -8.04 -10.43 1.99
C GLY A 82 -8.94 -9.32 1.48
N TYR A 83 -8.79 -9.01 0.20
CA TYR A 83 -9.51 -7.96 -0.49
C TYR A 83 -10.00 -8.48 -1.83
N GLN A 84 -11.16 -8.00 -2.26
CA GLN A 84 -11.67 -8.27 -3.60
C GLN A 84 -12.08 -6.96 -4.27
N TYR A 85 -11.64 -6.78 -5.50
CA TYR A 85 -11.92 -5.62 -6.33
C TYR A 85 -12.47 -6.05 -7.68
N SER A 86 -13.40 -5.26 -8.21
CA SER A 86 -13.71 -5.26 -9.64
C SER A 86 -12.79 -4.26 -10.33
N GLU A 87 -12.12 -4.69 -11.39
CA GLU A 87 -11.29 -3.85 -12.25
C GLU A 87 -12.07 -3.41 -13.47
N THR A 88 -12.22 -2.10 -13.63
CA THR A 88 -12.72 -1.48 -14.85
C THR A 88 -11.57 -0.87 -15.62
N ILE A 89 -11.30 -1.37 -16.83
CA ILE A 89 -10.26 -0.82 -17.72
C ILE A 89 -10.71 0.55 -18.22
N THR A 90 -9.87 1.56 -17.99
CA THR A 90 -10.11 2.96 -18.39
C THR A 90 -9.10 3.45 -19.42
N TRP A 91 -8.09 2.65 -19.73
CA TRP A 91 -7.13 2.88 -20.81
C TRP A 91 -6.72 1.56 -21.43
N GLY A 92 -6.68 1.51 -22.77
CA GLY A 92 -6.38 0.28 -23.51
C GLY A 92 -7.61 -0.59 -23.71
N THR A 93 -8.77 0.03 -23.89
CA THR A 93 -10.07 -0.66 -24.06
C THR A 93 -10.28 -1.16 -25.49
N GLU A 94 -11.27 -2.02 -25.68
CA GLU A 94 -11.63 -2.57 -27.00
C GLU A 94 -11.95 -1.42 -27.98
N GLY A 95 -11.28 -1.43 -29.14
CA GLY A 95 -11.42 -0.40 -30.17
C GLY A 95 -10.42 0.77 -30.05
N GLU A 96 -9.70 0.91 -28.94
CA GLU A 96 -8.59 1.88 -28.83
C GLU A 96 -7.27 1.29 -29.33
N ILE A 97 -7.07 0.00 -29.13
CA ILE A 97 -5.84 -0.73 -29.44
C ILE A 97 -6.17 -2.14 -29.97
N GLU A 98 -5.28 -2.67 -30.82
CA GLU A 98 -5.41 -4.00 -31.41
C GLU A 98 -5.35 -5.13 -30.36
N PHE A 99 -4.62 -4.91 -29.26
CA PHE A 99 -4.52 -5.81 -28.11
C PHE A 99 -5.13 -5.16 -26.88
N TYR A 100 -6.46 -5.18 -26.77
CA TYR A 100 -7.17 -4.52 -25.67
C TYR A 100 -7.14 -5.33 -24.38
N CYS A 101 -7.33 -4.61 -23.27
CA CYS A 101 -7.47 -5.19 -21.95
C CYS A 101 -8.94 -5.35 -21.57
N ILE A 102 -9.21 -6.43 -20.85
CA ILE A 102 -10.52 -6.77 -20.33
C ILE A 102 -10.57 -6.48 -18.82
N GLY A 103 -11.74 -6.05 -18.34
CA GLY A 103 -12.00 -5.94 -16.92
C GLY A 103 -12.14 -7.31 -16.28
N GLY A 104 -12.05 -7.35 -14.95
CA GLY A 104 -12.08 -8.61 -14.22
C GLY A 104 -12.27 -8.42 -12.72
N VAL A 105 -12.11 -9.52 -11.99
CA VAL A 105 -12.11 -9.56 -10.53
C VAL A 105 -10.69 -9.79 -10.05
N VAL A 106 -10.26 -9.00 -9.08
CA VAL A 106 -8.95 -9.06 -8.45
C VAL A 106 -9.13 -9.47 -6.99
N ASP A 107 -8.57 -10.62 -6.63
CA ASP A 107 -8.40 -11.07 -5.26
C ASP A 107 -6.97 -10.79 -4.79
N ILE A 108 -6.86 -10.16 -3.62
CA ILE A 108 -5.58 -9.73 -3.05
C ILE A 108 -5.45 -10.22 -1.61
N THR A 109 -4.25 -10.70 -1.28
CA THR A 109 -3.81 -10.87 0.11
C THR A 109 -2.54 -10.07 0.35
N VAL A 110 -2.41 -9.48 1.54
CA VAL A 110 -1.26 -8.65 1.91
C VAL A 110 -0.60 -9.21 3.15
N ASP A 111 0.69 -9.51 3.05
CA ASP A 111 1.55 -9.93 4.16
C ASP A 111 2.75 -8.98 4.26
N GLY A 112 2.63 -8.00 5.16
CA GLY A 112 3.62 -6.94 5.35
C GLY A 112 3.83 -6.07 4.10
N ASP A 113 4.96 -6.30 3.43
CA ASP A 113 5.39 -5.58 2.22
C ASP A 113 5.27 -6.43 0.94
N VAL A 114 4.64 -7.60 1.04
CA VAL A 114 4.32 -8.47 -0.09
C VAL A 114 2.80 -8.52 -0.29
N MET A 115 2.37 -8.31 -1.53
CA MET A 115 1.00 -8.45 -1.98
C MET A 115 0.94 -9.60 -2.97
N LYS A 116 0.08 -10.58 -2.71
CA LYS A 116 -0.28 -11.59 -3.71
C LYS A 116 -1.48 -11.09 -4.48
N PHE A 117 -1.36 -11.12 -5.80
CA PHE A 117 -2.36 -10.65 -6.74
C PHE A 117 -2.86 -11.83 -7.56
N ASP A 118 -4.18 -11.97 -7.64
CA ASP A 118 -4.87 -12.97 -8.45
C ASP A 118 -6.03 -12.28 -9.18
N TRP A 119 -5.86 -12.08 -10.48
CA TRP A 119 -6.88 -11.51 -11.34
C TRP A 119 -7.52 -12.61 -12.16
N SER A 120 -8.83 -12.52 -12.34
CA SER A 120 -9.61 -13.40 -13.21
C SER A 120 -10.59 -12.60 -14.04
N GLY A 121 -10.77 -12.99 -15.29
CA GLY A 121 -11.73 -12.39 -16.21
C GLY A 121 -12.15 -13.38 -17.27
N GLU A 122 -13.23 -13.06 -17.99
CA GLU A 122 -13.75 -13.89 -19.07
C GLU A 122 -13.90 -13.04 -20.32
N HIS A 123 -13.48 -13.59 -21.45
CA HIS A 123 -13.68 -12.97 -22.75
C HIS A 123 -14.06 -14.02 -23.80
N GLN A 124 -15.20 -13.81 -24.47
CA GLN A 124 -15.76 -14.74 -25.47
C GLN A 124 -15.88 -16.19 -24.96
N GLY A 125 -16.24 -16.37 -23.68
CA GLY A 125 -16.37 -17.68 -23.05
C GLY A 125 -15.05 -18.33 -22.63
N ASN A 126 -13.91 -17.65 -22.82
CA ASN A 126 -12.61 -18.11 -22.36
C ASN A 126 -12.24 -17.40 -21.06
N ALA A 127 -12.12 -18.17 -19.98
CA ALA A 127 -11.60 -17.68 -18.72
C ALA A 127 -10.08 -17.44 -18.85
N THR A 128 -9.61 -16.34 -18.28
CA THR A 128 -8.20 -15.99 -18.18
C THR A 128 -7.88 -15.69 -16.73
N ARG A 129 -6.69 -16.11 -16.30
CA ARG A 129 -6.16 -15.78 -14.98
C ARG A 129 -4.76 -15.18 -15.09
N THR A 130 -4.50 -14.23 -14.20
CA THR A 130 -3.21 -13.56 -14.06
C THR A 130 -2.82 -13.51 -12.60
N VAL A 131 -1.64 -14.03 -12.28
CA VAL A 131 -1.15 -14.08 -10.90
C VAL A 131 0.22 -13.43 -10.76
N GLY A 132 0.56 -13.01 -9.55
CA GLY A 132 1.91 -12.59 -9.23
C GLY A 132 2.07 -12.02 -7.83
N GLU A 133 3.29 -11.60 -7.53
CA GLU A 133 3.62 -10.95 -6.26
C GLU A 133 4.13 -9.53 -6.51
N LEU A 134 3.55 -8.58 -5.80
CA LEU A 134 3.91 -7.17 -5.83
C LEU A 134 4.54 -6.78 -4.51
N LYS A 135 5.54 -5.90 -4.58
CA LYS A 135 6.23 -5.35 -3.41
C LYS A 135 5.80 -3.92 -3.17
N ARG A 136 5.63 -3.57 -1.90
CA ARG A 136 5.33 -2.19 -1.51
C ARG A 136 6.44 -1.25 -1.97
N GLN A 137 6.03 -0.11 -2.53
CA GLN A 137 6.90 0.96 -2.95
C GLN A 137 6.96 2.02 -1.84
N GLY A 138 8.16 2.26 -1.32
CA GLY A 138 8.41 3.16 -0.20
C GLY A 138 8.13 2.52 1.17
N ALA A 139 8.90 2.93 2.18
CA ALA A 139 8.71 2.46 3.55
C ALA A 139 7.39 3.01 4.11
N ARG A 140 6.62 2.15 4.79
CA ARG A 140 5.51 2.60 5.64
C ARG A 140 6.11 3.55 6.69
N LYS A 141 5.75 4.83 6.66
CA LYS A 141 6.11 5.75 7.75
C LYS A 141 5.44 5.19 9.00
N ARG A 142 6.26 4.65 9.91
CA ARG A 142 5.84 4.19 11.22
C ARG A 142 5.57 5.36 12.13
#